data_AF-A0A7S0CET7-F1
#
_entry.id   AF-A0A7S0CET7-F1
#
_cell.length_a   1.000
_cell.length_b   1.000
_cell.length_c   1.000
_cell.angle_alpha   90.00
_cell.angle_beta   90.00
_cell.angle_gamma   90.00
#
_symmetry.space_group_name_H-M   'P 1'
#
loop_
_entity.id
_entity.type
_entity.pdbx_description
1 polymer ?
#
loop_
_entity_poly.entity_id
_entity_poly.type
_entity_poly.pdbx_seq_one_letter_code
_entity_poly.pdbx_strand_id
1 'polypeptide(L)'
;VGHFSPQLFDKVTDIPLTRLREFTSQGIANTVWAYATIGHSSPKLFDQVTKIALPRLNEFSSPALANTLRAYATIGHLSPELFEKAADIARSRKSQQMIN
;
A
#
# COMPACT_ATOMS: atom_id res chain seq x y z
N VAL A 1 0.94 13.78 11.32
CA VAL A 1 2.37 13.40 11.29
C VAL A 1 2.47 11.93 10.97
N GLY A 2 3.10 11.56 9.84
CA GLY A 2 3.28 10.16 9.48
C GLY A 2 4.23 9.52 10.48
N HIS A 3 3.82 8.41 11.11
CA HIS A 3 4.68 7.70 12.04
C HIS A 3 5.82 7.05 11.25
N PHE A 4 6.96 7.73 11.23
CA PHE A 4 8.23 7.20 10.75
C PHE A 4 8.71 6.20 11.80
N SER A 5 8.76 4.93 11.45
CA SER A 5 9.40 3.90 12.26
C SER A 5 10.66 3.43 11.55
N PRO A 6 11.83 4.05 11.83
CA PRO A 6 13.14 3.62 11.34
C PRO A 6 13.38 2.12 11.53
N GLN A 7 12.89 1.54 12.65
CA GLN A 7 13.04 0.11 12.94
C GLN A 7 12.26 -0.81 11.99
N LEU A 8 11.25 -0.29 11.29
CA LEU A 8 10.55 -1.04 10.25
C LEU A 8 11.45 -1.23 9.03
N PHE A 9 12.27 -0.23 8.68
CA PHE A 9 13.14 -0.27 7.52
C PHE A 9 14.19 -1.37 7.59
N ASP A 10 14.85 -1.50 8.75
CA ASP A 10 15.87 -2.54 8.97
C ASP A 10 15.28 -3.96 8.92
N LYS A 11 14.01 -4.12 9.28
CA LYS A 11 13.33 -5.42 9.24
C LYS A 11 12.72 -5.74 7.88
N VAL A 12 12.38 -4.73 7.09
CA VAL A 12 11.61 -4.90 5.86
C VAL A 12 12.47 -5.48 4.73
N THR A 13 13.79 -5.26 4.72
CA THR A 13 14.71 -5.80 3.71
C THR A 13 14.82 -7.32 3.72
N ASP A 14 14.52 -7.97 4.85
CA ASP A 14 14.61 -9.44 5.04
C ASP A 14 13.25 -10.13 5.13
N ILE A 15 12.13 -9.44 4.90
CA ILE A 15 10.81 -10.09 4.94
C ILE A 15 10.66 -11.01 3.73
N PRO A 16 10.45 -12.33 3.92
CA PRO A 16 10.11 -13.21 2.82
C PRO A 16 8.80 -12.73 2.18
N LEU A 17 8.81 -12.51 0.86
CA LEU A 17 7.62 -12.08 0.10
C LEU A 17 6.39 -12.99 0.34
N THR A 18 6.63 -14.24 0.73
CA THR A 18 5.59 -15.23 1.09
C THR A 18 4.75 -14.83 2.30
N ARG A 19 5.31 -14.07 3.25
CA ARG A 19 4.60 -13.62 4.47
C ARG A 19 3.74 -12.38 4.27
N LEU A 20 3.85 -11.68 3.14
CA LEU A 20 3.06 -10.48 2.85
C LEU A 20 1.54 -10.75 2.88
N ARG A 21 1.11 -11.99 2.65
CA ARG A 21 -0.31 -12.40 2.73
C ARG A 21 -0.87 -12.32 4.15
N GLU A 22 -0.03 -12.50 5.16
CA GLU A 22 -0.42 -12.48 6.58
C GLU A 22 -0.54 -11.04 7.12
N PHE A 23 -0.12 -10.05 6.34
CA PHE A 23 -0.06 -8.67 6.82
C PHE A 23 -1.46 -8.03 6.84
N THR A 24 -1.66 -7.15 7.80
CA THR A 24 -2.81 -6.23 7.82
C THR A 24 -2.68 -5.22 6.68
N SER A 25 -3.78 -4.55 6.32
CA SER A 25 -3.77 -3.49 5.31
C SER A 25 -2.79 -2.36 5.65
N GLN A 26 -2.69 -2.00 6.93
CA GLN A 26 -1.67 -1.06 7.42
C GLN A 26 -0.25 -1.62 7.30
N GLY A 27 -0.04 -2.90 7.63
CA GLY A 27 1.23 -3.58 7.47
C GLY A 27 1.72 -3.54 6.03
N ILE A 28 0.84 -3.85 5.06
CA ILE A 28 1.14 -3.76 3.63
C ILE A 28 1.50 -2.32 3.24
N ALA A 29 0.67 -1.33 3.61
CA ALA A 29 0.92 0.06 3.27
C ALA A 29 2.27 0.57 3.82
N ASN A 30 2.62 0.18 5.05
CA ASN A 30 3.89 0.54 5.68
C ASN A 30 5.08 -0.13 4.99
N THR A 31 4.97 -1.40 4.59
CA THR A 31 6.03 -2.12 3.86
C THR A 31 6.34 -1.46 2.52
N VAL A 32 5.32 -1.16 1.72
CA VAL A 32 5.50 -0.53 0.40
C VAL A 32 6.10 0.87 0.56
N TRP A 33 5.61 1.65 1.54
CA TRP A 33 6.15 2.97 1.82
C TRP A 33 7.61 2.92 2.28
N ALA A 34 7.98 1.92 3.10
CA ALA A 34 9.36 1.73 3.53
C ALA A 34 10.28 1.45 2.34
N TYR A 35 9.92 0.51 1.45
CA TYR A 35 10.67 0.26 0.21
C TYR A 35 10.77 1.49 -0.69
N ALA A 36 9.69 2.28 -0.77
CA ALA A 36 9.67 3.50 -1.56
C ALA A 36 10.63 4.58 -1.04
N THR A 37 10.72 4.73 0.28
CA THR A 37 11.51 5.79 0.91
C THR A 37 13.00 5.48 1.00
N ILE A 38 13.40 4.21 1.05
CA ILE A 38 14.82 3.82 0.93
C ILE A 38 15.35 3.91 -0.51
N GLY A 39 14.49 4.26 -1.49
CA GLY A 39 14.85 4.33 -2.91
C GLY A 39 15.24 2.96 -3.50
N HIS A 40 14.98 1.87 -2.76
CA HIS A 40 15.26 0.53 -3.23
C HIS A 40 14.13 0.10 -4.16
N SER A 41 14.30 0.41 -5.44
CA SER A 41 13.39 -0.06 -6.47
C SER A 41 13.50 -1.58 -6.55
N SER A 42 12.51 -2.26 -5.97
CA SER A 42 12.31 -3.70 -6.11
C SER A 42 10.99 -3.93 -6.85
N PRO A 43 10.96 -3.82 -8.20
CA PRO A 43 9.74 -4.00 -8.98
C PRO A 43 9.01 -5.31 -8.65
N LYS A 44 9.78 -6.38 -8.39
CA LYS A 44 9.23 -7.69 -7.97
C LYS A 44 8.41 -7.62 -6.68
N LEU A 45 8.84 -6.80 -5.71
CA LEU A 45 8.08 -6.61 -4.47
C LEU A 45 6.79 -5.84 -4.73
N PHE A 46 6.85 -4.75 -5.49
CA PHE A 46 5.66 -3.97 -5.81
C PHE A 46 4.65 -4.78 -6.63
N ASP A 47 5.10 -5.63 -7.55
CA ASP A 47 4.21 -6.56 -8.28
C ASP A 47 3.55 -7.59 -7.35
N GLN A 48 4.31 -8.17 -6.42
CA GLN A 48 3.77 -9.12 -5.44
C GLN A 48 2.79 -8.45 -4.48
N VAL A 49 3.12 -7.25 -3.99
CA VAL A 49 2.21 -6.48 -3.15
C VAL A 49 0.94 -6.11 -3.92
N THR A 50 1.05 -5.72 -5.18
CA THR A 50 -0.12 -5.44 -6.03
C THR A 50 -1.04 -6.65 -6.08
N LYS A 51 -0.51 -7.85 -6.36
CA LYS A 51 -1.28 -9.11 -6.41
C LYS A 51 -1.99 -9.42 -5.10
N ILE A 52 -1.38 -9.09 -3.95
CA ILE A 52 -1.93 -9.36 -2.62
C ILE A 52 -2.92 -8.27 -2.18
N ALA A 53 -2.62 -7.00 -2.45
CA ALA A 53 -3.36 -5.84 -1.98
C ALA A 53 -4.61 -5.57 -2.84
N LEU A 54 -4.53 -5.76 -4.17
CA LEU A 54 -5.64 -5.48 -5.09
C LEU A 54 -6.97 -6.18 -4.74
N PRO A 55 -7.00 -7.47 -4.37
CA PRO A 55 -8.25 -8.12 -3.93
C PRO A 55 -8.72 -7.66 -2.54
N ARG A 56 -7.82 -7.12 -1.71
CA ARG A 56 -8.07 -6.70 -0.32
C ARG A 56 -8.22 -5.19 -0.15
N LEU A 57 -8.17 -4.42 -1.23
CA LEU A 57 -8.05 -2.97 -1.20
C LEU A 57 -9.22 -2.27 -0.48
N ASN A 58 -10.38 -2.92 -0.44
CA ASN A 58 -11.57 -2.49 0.31
C ASN A 58 -11.38 -2.55 1.83
N GLU A 59 -10.50 -3.42 2.34
CA GLU A 59 -10.13 -3.55 3.77
C GLU A 59 -9.19 -2.43 4.24
N PHE A 60 -8.63 -1.65 3.32
CA PHE A 60 -7.68 -0.60 3.66
C PHE A 60 -8.46 0.60 4.20
N SER A 61 -8.06 1.11 5.37
CA SER A 61 -8.55 2.41 5.83
C SER A 61 -8.14 3.51 4.84
N SER A 62 -8.86 4.63 4.81
CA SER A 62 -8.55 5.73 3.89
C SER A 62 -7.10 6.23 4.02
N PRO A 63 -6.50 6.34 5.22
CA PRO A 63 -5.09 6.66 5.36
C PRO A 63 -4.15 5.58 4.80
N ALA A 64 -4.49 4.29 4.97
CA ALA A 64 -3.68 3.19 4.44
C ALA A 64 -3.70 3.17 2.90
N LEU A 65 -4.87 3.37 2.29
CA LEU A 65 -5.02 3.55 0.83
C LEU A 65 -4.14 4.69 0.31
N ALA A 66 -4.25 5.88 0.91
CA ALA A 66 -3.47 7.04 0.50
C ALA A 66 -1.95 6.79 0.61
N ASN A 67 -1.50 6.12 1.69
CA ASN A 67 -0.09 5.81 1.89
C ASN A 67 0.43 4.81 0.84
N THR A 68 -0.34 3.78 0.51
CA THR A 68 -0.01 2.83 -0.56
C THR A 68 0.12 3.53 -1.91
N LEU A 69 -0.87 4.36 -2.30
CA LEU A 69 -0.83 5.09 -3.58
C LEU A 69 0.38 6.03 -3.66
N ARG A 70 0.68 6.74 -2.57
CA ARG A 70 1.85 7.61 -2.51
C ARG A 70 3.14 6.83 -2.67
N ALA A 71 3.26 5.65 -2.06
CA ALA A 71 4.44 4.80 -2.19
C ALA A 71 4.69 4.35 -3.64
N TYR A 72 3.65 3.93 -4.35
CA TYR A 72 3.72 3.56 -5.77
C TYR A 72 4.13 4.76 -6.65
N ALA A 73 3.56 5.94 -6.37
CA ALA A 73 3.91 7.16 -7.08
C ALA A 73 5.38 7.59 -6.81
N THR A 74 5.87 7.47 -5.58
CA THR A 74 7.24 7.87 -5.19
C THR A 74 8.31 7.08 -5.94
N ILE A 75 8.10 5.79 -6.20
CA ILE A 75 9.08 4.97 -6.95
C ILE A 75 8.83 4.92 -8.46
N GLY A 76 7.77 5.57 -8.96
CA GLY A 76 7.39 5.55 -10.37
C GLY A 76 6.86 4.20 -10.87
N HIS A 77 6.50 3.27 -9.98
CA HIS A 77 5.88 1.99 -10.35
C HIS A 77 4.38 2.16 -10.40
N LEU A 78 3.86 2.54 -11.57
CA LEU A 78 2.43 2.74 -11.75
C LEU A 78 1.75 1.39 -11.98
N SER A 79 0.74 1.09 -11.15
CA SER A 79 -0.18 -0.03 -11.36
C SER A 79 -1.59 0.54 -11.63
N PRO A 80 -1.97 0.76 -12.90
CA PRO A 80 -3.24 1.39 -13.25
C PRO A 80 -4.44 0.73 -12.56
N GLU A 81 -4.47 -0.61 -12.52
CA GLU A 81 -5.52 -1.39 -11.85
C GLU A 81 -5.67 -1.04 -10.36
N LEU A 82 -4.55 -0.83 -9.65
CA LEU A 82 -4.55 -0.47 -8.24
C LEU A 82 -5.07 0.96 -8.03
N PHE A 83 -4.69 1.90 -8.89
CA PHE A 83 -5.16 3.28 -8.84
C PHE A 83 -6.66 3.39 -9.14
N GLU A 84 -7.14 2.71 -10.19
CA GLU A 84 -8.57 2.68 -10.53
C GLU A 84 -9.42 2.06 -9.41
N LYS A 85 -9.00 0.91 -8.89
CA LYS A 85 -9.69 0.25 -7.78
C LYS A 85 -9.73 1.14 -6.53
N ALA A 86 -8.65 1.85 -6.23
CA ALA A 86 -8.60 2.78 -5.11
C ALA A 86 -9.53 3.98 -5.32
N ALA A 87 -9.62 4.51 -6.55
CA ALA A 87 -10.52 5.58 -6.90
C ALA A 87 -11.99 5.16 -6.74
N ASP A 88 -12.35 3.97 -7.20
CA ASP A 88 -13.69 3.40 -7.03
C ASP A 88 -14.09 3.29 -5.54
N ILE A 89 -13.19 2.79 -4.71
CA ILE A 89 -13.39 2.69 -3.26
C ILE A 89 -13.58 4.08 -2.63
N ALA A 90 -12.76 5.05 -3.02
CA ALA A 90 -12.86 6.42 -2.51
C ALA A 90 -14.20 7.06 -2.89
N ARG A 91 -14.68 6.88 -4.13
CA ARG A 91 -15.99 7.36 -4.57
C ARG A 91 -17.12 6.69 -3.79
N SER A 92 -17.07 5.37 -3.63
CA SER A 92 -18.09 4.61 -2.90
C SER A 92 -18.22 5.05 -1.44
N ARG A 93 -17.10 5.22 -0.73
CA ARG A 93 -17.09 5.71 0.66
C ARG A 93 -17.62 7.13 0.79
N LYS A 94 -17.28 8.01 -0.14
CA LYS A 94 -17.80 9.38 -0.17
C LYS A 94 -19.32 9.38 -0.34
N SER A 95 -19.84 8.55 -1.25
CA SER A 95 -21.28 8.41 -1.43
C SER A 95 -21.96 7.92 -0.16
N GLN A 96 -21.44 6.88 0.51
CA GLN A 96 -21.99 6.37 1.78
C GLN A 96 -22.00 7.40 2.92
N GLN A 97 -21.00 8.28 2.97
CA GLN A 97 -20.91 9.32 3.98
C GLN A 97 -21.91 10.48 3.74
N MET A 98 -22.42 10.63 2.51
CA MET A 98 -23.40 11.66 2.16
C MET A 98 -24.86 11.22 2.40
N ILE A 99 -25.09 9.93 2.68
CA ILE A 99 -26.43 9.35 2.89
C ILE A 99 -26.76 9.13 4.38
N ASN A 100 -25.83 9.44 5.28
CA ASN A 100 -25.97 9.30 6.74
C ASN A 100 -26.03 10.63 7.45
#